data_AF-A0A5Q4G949-F1
#
_entry.id   AF-A0A5Q4G949-F1
#
_cell.length_a   1.000
_cell.length_b   1.000
_cell.length_c   1.000
_cell.angle_alpha   90.00
_cell.angle_beta   90.00
_cell.angle_gamma   90.00
#
_symmetry.space_group_name_H-M   'P 1'
#
loop_
_entity.id
_entity.type
_entity.pdbx_description
1 polymer ?
#
loop_
_entity_poly.entity_id
_entity_poly.type
_entity_poly.pdbx_seq_one_letter_code
_entity_poly.pdbx_strand_id
1 'polypeptide(L)'
;MAGDEADDAATAAEADDTATAAEADDAASAPPVPAGYEALAPRSDERRTTFEAAESVLEADLDYAAVIETNRGVIVVDLYQDETPITVNNFVFLALQRYYDGIVFHRVLEDFMAQTGDPTGTGSGGPGYRFDDEIVDGLSHDAKGVLSMANAGPGTNGSQFFITFTATPWLDGNHTVFGRVVEGDEVLDALQRIDPSSQSPVAAALLDASAESVREQGVPLEGDGTVIEVLEATLGAVPVTGQAFEVAGYRGVIGTLQGAAAVGFFPFPDVMERVTIVTRTR
;
A
#
# COMPACT_ATOMS: atom_id res chain seq x y z
N MET A 1 -38.95 62.54 49.56
CA MET A 1 -40.02 62.18 48.62
C MET A 1 -39.31 61.46 47.48
N ALA A 2 -39.13 60.14 47.51
CA ALA A 2 -40.11 59.03 47.51
C ALA A 2 -40.90 58.95 46.20
N GLY A 3 -40.82 57.76 45.57
CA GLY A 3 -41.33 57.35 44.25
C GLY A 3 -40.18 56.68 43.48
N ASP A 4 -39.84 55.39 43.64
CA ASP A 4 -40.58 54.11 43.67
C ASP A 4 -40.98 53.56 42.30
N GLU A 5 -40.87 52.22 42.19
CA GLU A 5 -41.24 51.24 41.15
C GLU A 5 -40.19 50.98 40.04
N ALA A 6 -39.41 49.87 40.10
CA ALA A 6 -39.74 48.48 39.70
C ALA A 6 -39.84 48.37 38.15
N ASP A 7 -39.26 47.42 37.42
CA ASP A 7 -39.03 46.00 37.68
C ASP A 7 -38.11 45.41 36.59
N ASP A 8 -37.61 44.22 36.88
CA ASP A 8 -37.31 43.09 35.99
C ASP A 8 -35.96 42.98 35.24
N ALA A 9 -35.39 41.80 35.41
CA ALA A 9 -34.12 41.32 34.89
C ALA A 9 -34.37 40.38 33.70
N ALA A 10 -33.62 40.55 32.60
CA ALA A 10 -33.45 39.48 31.62
C ALA A 10 -32.10 39.61 30.89
N THR A 11 -31.35 38.52 30.97
CA THR A 11 -30.11 38.18 30.28
C THR A 11 -30.27 38.13 28.76
N ALA A 12 -29.27 38.62 28.03
CA ALA A 12 -28.88 38.09 26.71
C ALA A 12 -27.41 38.45 26.43
N ALA A 13 -26.61 37.44 26.10
CA ALA A 13 -25.22 37.51 25.67
C ALA A 13 -25.16 37.15 24.19
N GLU A 14 -24.45 37.93 23.36
CA GLU A 14 -23.94 37.62 22.00
C GLU A 14 -22.94 38.73 21.62
N ALA A 15 -21.86 38.56 20.87
CA ALA A 15 -21.15 37.41 20.34
C ALA A 15 -19.73 37.90 19.96
N ASP A 16 -18.75 37.02 20.16
CA ASP A 16 -17.35 37.14 19.73
C ASP A 16 -17.23 36.47 18.35
N ASP A 17 -16.79 37.21 17.33
CA ASP A 17 -16.59 36.71 15.97
C ASP A 17 -15.09 36.47 15.76
N THR A 18 -14.66 35.25 16.04
CA THR A 18 -13.35 34.74 15.63
C THR A 18 -13.50 33.42 14.88
N ALA A 19 -13.21 33.51 13.58
CA ALA A 19 -12.56 32.51 12.73
C ALA A 19 -12.79 31.03 13.06
N THR A 20 -13.63 30.37 12.27
CA THR A 20 -13.56 28.91 12.11
C THR A 20 -12.95 28.59 10.76
N ALA A 21 -11.71 28.12 10.81
CA ALA A 21 -11.05 27.45 9.71
C ALA A 21 -11.84 26.18 9.34
N ALA A 22 -11.88 25.90 8.05
CA ALA A 22 -12.50 24.71 7.48
C ALA A 22 -11.89 23.44 8.11
N GLU A 23 -12.73 22.68 8.82
CA GLU A 23 -12.48 21.29 9.13
C GLU A 23 -12.60 20.50 7.83
N ALA A 24 -11.48 19.94 7.38
CA ALA A 24 -11.46 18.92 6.34
C ALA A 24 -11.98 17.62 6.94
N ASP A 25 -13.07 17.14 6.38
CA ASP A 25 -13.78 15.91 6.72
C ASP A 25 -12.92 14.70 6.29
N ASP A 26 -12.11 14.16 7.22
CA ASP A 26 -11.44 12.86 7.10
C ASP A 26 -12.38 11.74 7.59
N ALA A 27 -13.55 11.65 6.96
CA ALA A 27 -14.41 10.50 7.10
C ALA A 27 -13.98 9.45 6.06
N ALA A 28 -12.93 8.70 6.39
CA ALA A 28 -12.56 7.48 5.66
C ALA A 28 -13.80 6.60 5.50
N SER A 29 -14.26 6.44 4.25
CA SER A 29 -15.32 5.48 3.91
C SER A 29 -14.94 4.12 4.50
N ALA A 30 -15.89 3.45 5.14
CA ALA A 30 -15.70 2.07 5.61
C ALA A 30 -15.16 1.21 4.46
N PRO A 31 -14.20 0.29 4.72
CA PRO A 31 -13.61 -0.54 3.69
C PRO A 31 -14.73 -1.30 2.95
N PRO A 32 -14.62 -1.50 1.63
CA PRO A 32 -15.61 -2.28 0.89
C PRO A 32 -15.56 -3.73 1.38
N VAL A 33 -16.47 -4.08 2.29
CA VAL A 33 -16.63 -5.45 2.79
C VAL A 33 -17.40 -6.26 1.73
N PRO A 34 -16.87 -7.40 1.26
CA PRO A 34 -17.57 -8.26 0.33
C PRO A 34 -18.92 -8.73 0.87
N ALA A 35 -19.90 -8.94 0.00
CA ALA A 35 -21.25 -9.33 0.42
C ALA A 35 -21.23 -10.63 1.24
N GLY A 36 -21.87 -10.59 2.42
CA GLY A 36 -21.95 -11.74 3.32
C GLY A 36 -20.75 -11.91 4.25
N TYR A 37 -19.74 -11.03 4.17
CA TYR A 37 -18.67 -10.94 5.15
C TYR A 37 -18.91 -9.81 6.17
N GLU A 38 -18.29 -9.93 7.33
CA GLU A 38 -18.23 -8.93 8.38
C GLU A 38 -16.77 -8.57 8.66
N ALA A 39 -16.47 -7.27 8.84
CA ALA A 39 -15.11 -6.83 9.14
C ALA A 39 -14.74 -7.13 10.61
N LEU A 40 -13.57 -7.71 10.83
CA LEU A 40 -12.99 -7.85 12.15
C LEU A 40 -12.34 -6.53 12.58
N ALA A 41 -12.67 -6.09 13.80
CA ALA A 41 -12.07 -4.90 14.37
C ALA A 41 -10.57 -5.11 14.63
N PRO A 42 -9.70 -4.10 14.36
CA PRO A 42 -8.31 -4.15 14.74
C PRO A 42 -8.15 -4.41 16.25
N ARG A 43 -7.09 -5.14 16.62
CA ARG A 43 -6.70 -5.40 18.01
C ARG A 43 -5.79 -4.32 18.59
N SER A 44 -5.33 -3.38 17.76
CA SER A 44 -4.55 -2.22 18.18
C SER A 44 -4.98 -0.97 17.41
N ASP A 45 -5.03 0.16 18.12
CA ASP A 45 -5.28 1.47 17.51
C ASP A 45 -4.01 1.99 16.79
N GLU A 46 -2.83 1.59 17.27
CA GLU A 46 -1.54 2.02 16.76
C GLU A 46 -0.88 0.92 15.91
N ARG A 47 -0.13 1.35 14.89
CA ARG A 47 0.67 0.45 14.05
C ARG A 47 1.82 -0.18 14.84
N ARG A 48 1.91 -1.51 14.81
CA ARG A 48 3.01 -2.29 15.41
C ARG A 48 3.71 -3.13 14.36
N THR A 49 5.05 -3.11 14.34
CA THR A 49 5.86 -3.80 13.31
C THR A 49 6.81 -4.86 13.83
N THR A 50 6.82 -5.12 15.14
CA THR A 50 7.73 -6.09 15.76
C THR A 50 7.00 -6.82 16.88
N PHE A 51 7.12 -8.15 16.90
CA PHE A 51 6.50 -9.04 17.86
C PHE A 51 7.45 -10.19 18.19
N GLU A 52 7.21 -10.86 19.31
CA GLU A 52 7.95 -12.06 19.70
C GLU A 52 7.45 -13.31 18.95
N ALA A 53 6.13 -13.39 18.68
CA ALA A 53 5.46 -14.43 17.91
C ALA A 53 4.05 -13.96 17.49
N ALA A 54 3.43 -14.67 16.56
CA ALA A 54 2.00 -14.50 16.24
C ALA A 54 1.13 -15.12 17.34
N GLU A 55 0.10 -14.39 17.79
CA GLU A 55 -0.94 -14.96 18.65
C GLU A 55 -1.95 -15.75 17.82
N SER A 56 -2.61 -16.74 18.43
CA SER A 56 -3.71 -17.46 17.78
C SER A 56 -4.95 -16.56 17.74
N VAL A 57 -5.43 -16.26 16.53
CA VAL A 57 -6.55 -15.34 16.29
C VAL A 57 -7.65 -15.93 15.43
N LEU A 58 -7.41 -17.09 14.80
CA LEU A 58 -8.42 -17.78 14.02
C LEU A 58 -9.47 -18.44 14.93
N GLU A 59 -10.73 -18.35 14.53
CA GLU A 59 -11.87 -19.00 15.15
C GLU A 59 -12.35 -20.15 14.27
N ALA A 60 -12.88 -21.19 14.91
CA ALA A 60 -13.47 -22.32 14.19
C ALA A 60 -14.73 -21.88 13.43
N ASP A 61 -15.05 -22.60 12.35
CA ASP A 61 -16.27 -22.42 11.55
C ASP A 61 -16.40 -21.06 10.83
N LEU A 62 -15.30 -20.32 10.70
CA LEU A 62 -15.24 -19.09 9.92
C LEU A 62 -14.42 -19.24 8.63
N ASP A 63 -14.92 -18.61 7.57
CA ASP A 63 -14.15 -18.31 6.37
C ASP A 63 -13.48 -16.95 6.50
N TYR A 64 -12.20 -16.85 6.12
CA TYR A 64 -11.41 -15.63 6.19
C TYR A 64 -11.08 -15.10 4.80
N ALA A 65 -11.27 -13.80 4.61
CA ALA A 65 -10.76 -13.06 3.47
C ALA A 65 -10.09 -11.77 3.96
N ALA A 66 -9.37 -11.09 3.08
CA ALA A 66 -8.78 -9.80 3.37
C ALA A 66 -9.02 -8.79 2.26
N VAL A 67 -9.34 -7.56 2.67
CA VAL A 67 -9.50 -6.39 1.81
C VAL A 67 -8.22 -5.57 1.95
N ILE A 68 -7.39 -5.58 0.91
CA ILE A 68 -6.13 -4.84 0.83
C ILE A 68 -6.42 -3.53 0.10
N GLU A 69 -6.50 -2.43 0.85
CA GLU A 69 -6.64 -1.08 0.32
C GLU A 69 -5.26 -0.56 -0.05
N THR A 70 -5.11 -0.11 -1.30
CA THR A 70 -3.86 0.48 -1.81
C THR A 70 -4.15 1.86 -2.41
N ASN A 71 -3.10 2.64 -2.63
CA ASN A 71 -3.19 3.91 -3.37
C ASN A 71 -3.61 3.73 -4.86
N ARG A 72 -3.76 2.48 -5.34
CA ARG A 72 -4.26 2.14 -6.68
C ARG A 72 -5.69 1.60 -6.68
N GLY A 73 -6.29 1.39 -5.51
CA GLY A 73 -7.60 0.77 -5.35
C GLY A 73 -7.54 -0.43 -4.42
N VAL A 74 -8.57 -1.27 -4.48
CA VAL A 74 -8.77 -2.38 -3.54
C VAL A 74 -8.54 -3.73 -4.21
N ILE A 75 -7.83 -4.62 -3.50
CA ILE A 75 -7.65 -6.03 -3.86
C ILE A 75 -8.31 -6.87 -2.76
N VAL A 76 -9.20 -7.78 -3.13
CA VAL A 76 -9.81 -8.74 -2.20
C VAL A 76 -9.18 -10.11 -2.39
N VAL A 77 -8.70 -10.71 -1.30
CA VAL A 77 -8.11 -12.05 -1.29
C VAL A 77 -8.90 -13.00 -0.41
N ASP A 78 -9.14 -14.21 -0.91
CA ASP A 78 -9.64 -15.35 -0.15
C ASP A 78 -8.45 -16.07 0.49
N LEU A 79 -8.57 -16.49 1.75
CA LEU A 79 -7.49 -17.13 2.52
C LEU A 79 -7.76 -18.62 2.71
N TYR A 80 -6.71 -19.43 2.73
CA TYR A 80 -6.79 -20.90 2.82
C TYR A 80 -6.47 -21.39 4.24
N GLN A 81 -7.31 -21.03 5.21
CA GLN A 81 -7.06 -21.29 6.63
C GLN A 81 -7.15 -22.77 7.01
N ASP A 82 -7.86 -23.60 6.24
CA ASP A 82 -7.96 -25.03 6.51
C ASP A 82 -6.70 -25.77 6.05
N GLU A 83 -6.13 -25.35 4.92
CA GLU A 83 -4.92 -25.92 4.33
C GLU A 83 -3.63 -25.36 4.93
N THR A 84 -3.60 -24.06 5.23
CA THR A 84 -2.42 -23.33 5.72
C THR A 84 -2.71 -22.50 6.98
N PRO A 85 -3.16 -23.15 8.07
CA PRO A 85 -3.66 -22.46 9.26
C PRO A 85 -2.61 -21.59 9.95
N ILE A 86 -1.33 -21.98 9.97
CA ILE A 86 -0.28 -21.19 10.65
C ILE A 86 -0.01 -19.90 9.86
N THR A 87 0.08 -20.00 8.55
CA THR A 87 0.34 -18.90 7.63
C THR A 87 -0.81 -17.91 7.61
N VAL A 88 -2.04 -18.42 7.48
CA VAL A 88 -3.24 -17.56 7.53
C VAL A 88 -3.38 -16.91 8.90
N ASN A 89 -3.15 -17.65 10.00
CA ASN A 89 -3.17 -17.05 11.34
C ASN A 89 -2.15 -15.93 11.48
N ASN A 90 -0.92 -16.12 10.99
CA ASN A 90 0.12 -15.10 10.99
C ASN A 90 -0.32 -13.84 10.23
N PHE A 91 -0.83 -14.00 9.01
CA PHE A 91 -1.28 -12.88 8.19
C PHE A 91 -2.44 -12.12 8.87
N VAL A 92 -3.45 -12.84 9.36
CA VAL A 92 -4.61 -12.26 10.05
C VAL A 92 -4.17 -11.55 11.33
N PHE A 93 -3.30 -12.16 12.15
CA PHE A 93 -2.77 -11.54 13.36
C PHE A 93 -2.07 -10.21 13.04
N LEU A 94 -1.16 -10.20 12.05
CA LEU A 94 -0.43 -8.99 11.67
C LEU A 94 -1.38 -7.90 11.15
N ALA A 95 -2.36 -8.25 10.31
CA ALA A 95 -3.36 -7.30 9.84
C ALA A 95 -4.19 -6.70 10.99
N LEU A 96 -4.63 -7.52 11.96
CA LEU A 96 -5.35 -7.04 13.15
C LEU A 96 -4.48 -6.13 14.04
N GLN A 97 -3.16 -6.23 13.97
CA GLN A 97 -2.22 -5.33 14.66
C GLN A 97 -1.82 -4.10 13.81
N ARG A 98 -2.54 -3.86 12.70
CA ARG A 98 -2.27 -2.76 11.74
C ARG A 98 -0.85 -2.80 11.16
N TYR A 99 -0.24 -3.99 11.12
CA TYR A 99 1.14 -4.17 10.69
C TYR A 99 1.39 -3.65 9.26
N TYR A 100 0.46 -3.99 8.38
CA TYR A 100 0.55 -3.76 6.93
C TYR A 100 0.23 -2.32 6.53
N ASP A 101 -0.37 -1.52 7.41
CA ASP A 101 -0.70 -0.11 7.14
C ASP A 101 0.58 0.66 6.76
N GLY A 102 0.56 1.31 5.59
CA GLY A 102 1.66 2.08 5.04
C GLY A 102 2.83 1.26 4.49
N ILE A 103 2.71 -0.07 4.37
CA ILE A 103 3.80 -0.90 3.80
C ILE A 103 3.79 -0.82 2.27
N VAL A 104 4.98 -0.60 1.71
CA VAL A 104 5.20 -0.51 0.26
C VAL A 104 5.32 -1.87 -0.43
N PHE A 105 4.86 -1.90 -1.69
CA PHE A 105 5.24 -2.91 -2.67
C PHE A 105 6.66 -2.63 -3.17
N HIS A 106 7.65 -3.11 -2.43
CA HIS A 106 9.07 -2.80 -2.65
C HIS A 106 9.69 -3.53 -3.84
N ARG A 107 9.02 -4.55 -4.38
CA ARG A 107 9.48 -5.31 -5.55
C ARG A 107 8.29 -5.80 -6.37
N VAL A 108 8.14 -5.26 -7.56
CA VAL A 108 7.02 -5.56 -8.47
C VAL A 108 7.59 -5.81 -9.86
N LEU A 109 7.62 -7.08 -10.26
CA LEU A 109 8.24 -7.50 -11.51
C LEU A 109 7.16 -7.97 -12.49
N GLU A 110 7.12 -7.32 -13.66
CA GLU A 110 6.26 -7.74 -14.78
C GLU A 110 6.45 -9.23 -15.09
N ASP A 111 5.36 -9.91 -15.45
CA ASP A 111 5.36 -11.34 -15.75
C ASP A 111 5.88 -12.24 -14.61
N PHE A 112 5.87 -11.74 -13.37
CA PHE A 112 6.28 -12.51 -12.22
C PHE A 112 5.34 -12.28 -11.02
N MET A 113 5.57 -11.23 -10.23
CA MET A 113 4.80 -11.00 -9.00
C MET A 113 4.98 -9.59 -8.43
N ALA A 114 4.06 -9.23 -7.52
CA ALA A 114 4.14 -8.06 -6.65
C ALA A 114 4.43 -8.50 -5.20
N GLN A 115 5.60 -8.17 -4.68
CA GLN A 115 6.06 -8.51 -3.32
C GLN A 115 5.98 -7.30 -2.38
N THR A 116 5.50 -7.55 -1.17
CA THR A 116 5.23 -6.56 -0.13
C THR A 116 5.42 -7.15 1.27
N GLY A 117 4.97 -6.45 2.32
CA GLY A 117 4.96 -6.94 3.70
C GLY A 117 6.27 -6.70 4.48
N ASP A 118 7.22 -5.95 3.91
CA ASP A 118 8.42 -5.49 4.63
C ASP A 118 8.18 -4.09 5.25
N PRO A 119 8.18 -3.94 6.59
CA PRO A 119 7.91 -2.66 7.25
C PRO A 119 8.99 -1.61 7.02
N THR A 120 10.17 -2.01 6.54
CA THR A 120 11.29 -1.14 6.16
C THR A 120 11.28 -0.75 4.68
N GLY A 121 10.53 -1.49 3.84
CA GLY A 121 10.52 -1.31 2.39
C GLY A 121 11.82 -1.72 1.67
N THR A 122 12.75 -2.41 2.35
CA THR A 122 14.07 -2.75 1.80
C THR A 122 14.15 -4.14 1.16
N GLY A 123 13.14 -4.98 1.40
CA GLY A 123 13.11 -6.41 1.09
C GLY A 123 13.75 -7.32 2.15
N SER A 124 14.28 -6.76 3.24
CA SER A 124 15.01 -7.51 4.28
C SER A 124 14.38 -7.49 5.67
N GLY A 125 13.31 -6.71 5.88
CA GLY A 125 12.62 -6.65 7.16
C GLY A 125 11.62 -7.79 7.38
N GLY A 126 10.99 -7.78 8.55
CA GLY A 126 10.02 -8.79 8.97
C GLY A 126 9.36 -8.42 10.30
N PRO A 127 8.54 -9.31 10.87
CA PRO A 127 7.72 -9.00 12.05
C PRO A 127 8.45 -9.25 13.37
N GLY A 128 9.75 -9.57 13.35
CA GLY A 128 10.55 -9.89 14.53
C GLY A 128 10.67 -11.39 14.84
N TYR A 129 9.92 -12.24 14.14
CA TYR A 129 9.97 -13.70 14.26
C TYR A 129 9.92 -14.39 12.89
N ARG A 130 10.10 -15.72 12.90
CA ARG A 130 10.00 -16.59 11.72
C ARG A 130 9.17 -17.84 12.04
N PHE A 131 8.60 -18.45 11.02
CA PHE A 131 7.87 -19.71 11.13
C PHE A 131 8.06 -20.62 9.90
N ASP A 132 7.64 -21.88 10.05
CA ASP A 132 7.81 -22.95 9.07
C ASP A 132 6.93 -22.79 7.82
N ASP A 133 7.28 -23.51 6.75
CA ASP A 133 6.49 -23.58 5.52
C ASP A 133 5.33 -24.58 5.66
N GLU A 134 4.17 -24.27 5.04
CA GLU A 134 3.01 -25.17 4.94
C GLU A 134 2.79 -25.56 3.47
N ILE A 135 3.58 -26.51 2.98
CA ILE A 135 3.47 -26.99 1.59
C ILE A 135 2.37 -28.06 1.50
N VAL A 136 1.32 -27.77 0.72
CA VAL A 136 0.13 -28.61 0.60
C VAL A 136 -0.05 -29.10 -0.84
N ASP A 137 -0.30 -30.40 -1.01
CA ASP A 137 -0.66 -30.96 -2.31
C ASP A 137 -1.96 -30.34 -2.83
N GLY A 138 -1.92 -29.73 -4.02
CA GLY A 138 -3.07 -29.08 -4.64
C GLY A 138 -3.07 -27.55 -4.54
N LEU A 139 -2.19 -26.97 -3.73
CA LEU A 139 -1.90 -25.54 -3.77
C LEU A 139 -0.61 -25.29 -4.57
N SER A 140 -0.73 -24.53 -5.65
CA SER A 140 0.38 -24.28 -6.59
C SER A 140 0.29 -22.88 -7.19
N HIS A 141 1.38 -22.39 -7.74
CA HIS A 141 1.45 -21.09 -8.42
C HIS A 141 1.10 -21.25 -9.90
N ASP A 142 -0.13 -21.68 -10.19
CA ASP A 142 -0.60 -22.07 -11.53
C ASP A 142 -1.28 -20.94 -12.32
N ALA A 143 -1.52 -19.80 -11.67
CA ALA A 143 -2.27 -18.69 -12.25
C ALA A 143 -1.80 -17.32 -11.72
N LYS A 144 -2.34 -16.26 -12.32
CA LYS A 144 -2.35 -14.90 -11.76
C LYS A 144 -3.15 -14.89 -10.46
N GLY A 145 -2.76 -14.02 -9.53
CA GLY A 145 -3.52 -13.76 -8.30
C GLY A 145 -3.25 -14.75 -7.17
N VAL A 146 -2.28 -15.66 -7.29
CA VAL A 146 -1.91 -16.58 -6.20
C VAL A 146 -1.16 -15.81 -5.13
N LEU A 147 -1.63 -15.91 -3.88
CA LEU A 147 -1.05 -15.25 -2.71
C LEU A 147 -0.14 -16.23 -1.96
N SER A 148 1.13 -15.84 -1.76
CA SER A 148 2.14 -16.76 -1.23
C SER A 148 3.21 -16.06 -0.41
N MET A 149 3.80 -16.76 0.56
CA MET A 149 4.82 -16.21 1.46
C MET A 149 6.17 -16.01 0.75
N ALA A 150 6.76 -14.83 0.91
CA ALA A 150 8.16 -14.62 0.57
C ALA A 150 9.04 -15.13 1.72
N ASN A 151 10.13 -15.81 1.38
CA ASN A 151 11.08 -16.35 2.35
C ASN A 151 12.52 -16.28 1.79
N ALA A 152 13.50 -16.54 2.67
CA ALA A 152 14.92 -16.63 2.35
C ALA A 152 15.43 -18.08 2.45
N GLY A 153 14.55 -19.06 2.15
CA GLY A 153 14.78 -20.48 2.31
C GLY A 153 13.87 -21.12 3.39
N PRO A 154 13.99 -22.45 3.59
CA PRO A 154 13.06 -23.19 4.43
C PRO A 154 12.95 -22.65 5.86
N GLY A 155 11.72 -22.52 6.36
CA GLY A 155 11.44 -22.07 7.73
C GLY A 155 11.80 -20.61 8.01
N THR A 156 11.72 -19.76 7.00
CA THR A 156 12.02 -18.33 7.14
C THR A 156 10.86 -17.41 6.77
N ASN A 157 9.64 -17.94 6.76
CA ASN A 157 8.44 -17.13 6.60
C ASN A 157 8.36 -16.10 7.73
N GLY A 158 7.83 -14.91 7.41
CA GLY A 158 7.67 -13.81 8.36
C GLY A 158 6.42 -13.01 8.01
N SER A 159 6.60 -11.80 7.51
CA SER A 159 5.48 -10.92 7.14
C SER A 159 5.38 -10.67 5.63
N GLN A 160 6.48 -10.90 4.91
CA GLN A 160 6.54 -10.62 3.49
C GLN A 160 5.77 -11.68 2.70
N PHE A 161 4.99 -11.22 1.74
CA PHE A 161 4.22 -12.06 0.83
C PHE A 161 4.25 -11.46 -0.56
N PHE A 162 3.83 -12.23 -1.54
CA PHE A 162 3.67 -11.77 -2.91
C PHE A 162 2.38 -12.26 -3.54
N ILE A 163 1.93 -11.54 -4.56
CA ILE A 163 0.81 -11.89 -5.42
C ILE A 163 1.34 -12.11 -6.84
N THR A 164 1.07 -13.27 -7.44
CA THR A 164 1.56 -13.59 -8.79
C THR A 164 0.84 -12.80 -9.87
N PHE A 165 1.56 -12.38 -10.92
CA PHE A 165 0.96 -11.83 -12.14
C PHE A 165 0.69 -12.89 -13.21
N THR A 166 1.32 -14.05 -13.10
CA THR A 166 1.22 -15.17 -14.04
C THR A 166 1.53 -16.48 -13.32
N ALA A 167 1.42 -17.61 -14.03
CA ALA A 167 1.83 -18.91 -13.49
C ALA A 167 3.35 -18.94 -13.23
N THR A 168 3.76 -19.33 -12.03
CA THR A 168 5.16 -19.40 -11.60
C THR A 168 5.49 -20.76 -10.94
N PRO A 169 5.36 -21.89 -11.65
CA PRO A 169 5.44 -23.23 -11.06
C PRO A 169 6.81 -23.58 -10.46
N TRP A 170 7.87 -22.83 -10.78
CA TRP A 170 9.18 -22.99 -10.14
C TRP A 170 9.20 -22.57 -8.67
N LEU A 171 8.16 -21.88 -8.18
CA LEU A 171 7.99 -21.53 -6.78
C LEU A 171 7.32 -22.63 -5.96
N ASP A 172 6.71 -23.62 -6.62
CA ASP A 172 6.01 -24.72 -5.96
C ASP A 172 6.96 -25.53 -5.06
N GLY A 173 6.49 -25.87 -3.86
CA GLY A 173 7.28 -26.57 -2.84
C GLY A 173 8.32 -25.70 -2.12
N ASN A 174 8.49 -24.43 -2.51
CA ASN A 174 9.44 -23.51 -1.90
C ASN A 174 8.76 -22.34 -1.17
N HIS A 175 7.53 -21.99 -1.57
CA HIS A 175 6.76 -20.88 -1.01
C HIS A 175 5.36 -21.35 -0.64
N THR A 176 4.92 -21.00 0.58
CA THR A 176 3.61 -21.37 1.10
C THR A 176 2.52 -20.54 0.43
N VAL A 177 1.68 -21.17 -0.38
CA VAL A 177 0.47 -20.58 -0.95
C VAL A 177 -0.62 -20.57 0.13
N PHE A 178 -1.15 -19.40 0.47
CA PHE A 178 -2.10 -19.25 1.59
C PHE A 178 -3.37 -18.48 1.22
N GLY A 179 -3.56 -18.17 -0.06
CA GLY A 179 -4.78 -17.54 -0.55
C GLY A 179 -4.73 -17.24 -2.04
N ARG A 180 -5.73 -16.49 -2.50
CA ARG A 180 -5.77 -15.95 -3.87
C ARG A 180 -6.60 -14.68 -3.98
N VAL A 181 -6.30 -13.86 -4.97
CA VAL A 181 -7.14 -12.74 -5.39
C VAL A 181 -8.48 -13.26 -5.92
N VAL A 182 -9.56 -12.63 -5.47
CA VAL A 182 -10.92 -12.88 -5.94
C VAL A 182 -11.57 -11.64 -6.56
N GLU A 183 -11.12 -10.43 -6.21
CA GLU A 183 -11.52 -9.15 -6.82
C GLU A 183 -10.33 -8.17 -6.86
N GLY A 184 -10.30 -7.26 -7.83
CA GLY A 184 -9.25 -6.24 -7.97
C GLY A 184 -8.07 -6.65 -8.86
N ASP A 185 -8.29 -7.51 -9.86
CA ASP A 185 -7.26 -7.91 -10.84
C ASP A 185 -6.69 -6.70 -11.61
N GLU A 186 -7.53 -5.71 -11.88
CA GLU A 186 -7.16 -4.45 -12.52
C GLU A 186 -6.31 -3.56 -11.61
N VAL A 187 -6.53 -3.61 -10.29
CA VAL A 187 -5.72 -2.90 -9.29
C VAL A 187 -4.35 -3.55 -9.19
N LEU A 188 -4.30 -4.89 -9.17
CA LEU A 188 -3.07 -5.66 -9.23
C LEU A 188 -2.26 -5.30 -10.50
N ASP A 189 -2.91 -5.24 -11.66
CA ASP A 189 -2.26 -4.83 -12.91
C ASP A 189 -1.72 -3.40 -12.87
N ALA A 190 -2.44 -2.50 -12.19
CA ALA A 190 -2.07 -1.09 -12.07
C ALA A 190 -0.89 -0.81 -11.11
N LEU A 191 -0.43 -1.80 -10.33
CA LEU A 191 0.72 -1.63 -9.43
C LEU A 191 1.98 -1.22 -10.20
N GLN A 192 2.66 -0.18 -9.72
CA GLN A 192 3.88 0.35 -10.28
C GLN A 192 4.95 -0.74 -10.31
N ARG A 193 5.51 -1.01 -11.50
CA ARG A 193 6.61 -1.96 -11.66
C ARG A 193 7.90 -1.38 -11.06
N ILE A 194 8.55 -2.19 -10.22
CA ILE A 194 9.75 -1.86 -9.46
C ILE A 194 10.68 -3.06 -9.44
N ASP A 195 11.78 -2.95 -10.18
CA ASP A 195 12.90 -3.86 -10.05
C ASP A 195 13.97 -3.25 -9.12
N PRO A 196 14.10 -3.73 -7.87
CA PRO A 196 15.09 -3.22 -6.92
C PRO A 196 16.55 -3.47 -7.37
N SER A 197 16.77 -4.33 -8.37
CA SER A 197 18.09 -4.54 -8.96
C SER A 197 18.44 -3.51 -10.05
N SER A 198 17.45 -2.79 -10.56
CA SER A 198 17.64 -1.74 -11.57
C SER A 198 18.02 -0.41 -10.91
N GLN A 199 19.11 0.20 -11.37
CA GLN A 199 19.51 1.57 -11.01
C GLN A 199 19.19 2.58 -12.12
N SER A 200 18.56 2.13 -13.20
CA SER A 200 18.23 2.97 -14.34
C SER A 200 16.87 3.65 -14.12
N PRO A 201 16.73 4.93 -14.50
CA PRO A 201 15.44 5.56 -14.52
C PRO A 201 14.55 4.91 -15.60
N VAL A 202 13.24 4.93 -15.38
CA VAL A 202 12.24 4.52 -16.38
C VAL A 202 12.26 5.48 -17.56
N ALA A 203 12.40 6.77 -17.28
CA ALA A 203 12.59 7.80 -18.30
C ALA A 203 13.71 8.75 -17.91
N ALA A 204 14.48 9.19 -18.88
CA ALA A 204 15.44 10.28 -18.70
C ALA A 204 15.30 11.28 -19.84
N ALA A 205 15.37 12.56 -19.51
CA ALA A 205 15.28 13.62 -20.49
C ALA A 205 16.13 14.83 -20.09
N LEU A 206 16.65 15.54 -21.08
CA LEU A 206 17.21 16.86 -20.86
C LEU A 206 16.12 17.81 -20.36
N LEU A 207 16.48 18.77 -19.51
CA LEU A 207 15.50 19.71 -18.94
C LEU A 207 14.82 20.59 -19.99
N ASP A 208 15.49 20.84 -21.12
CA ASP A 208 14.99 21.61 -22.27
C ASP A 208 14.32 20.73 -23.34
N ALA A 209 14.26 19.40 -23.16
CA ALA A 209 13.53 18.51 -24.04
C ALA A 209 12.01 18.69 -23.88
N SER A 210 11.24 18.27 -24.88
CA SER A 210 9.78 18.26 -24.79
C SER A 210 9.30 17.30 -23.70
N ALA A 211 8.32 17.71 -22.90
CA ALA A 211 7.64 16.84 -21.94
C ALA A 211 6.98 15.61 -22.61
N GLU A 212 6.62 15.72 -23.90
CA GLU A 212 6.12 14.60 -24.70
C GLU A 212 7.15 13.46 -24.79
N SER A 213 8.44 13.77 -24.90
CA SER A 213 9.49 12.74 -24.95
C SER A 213 9.59 11.90 -23.68
N VAL A 214 9.17 12.46 -22.54
CA VAL A 214 9.09 11.74 -21.26
C VAL A 214 7.84 10.88 -21.22
N ARG A 215 6.72 11.39 -21.76
CA ARG A 215 5.46 10.63 -21.91
C ARG A 215 5.63 9.40 -22.81
N GLU A 216 6.35 9.54 -23.92
CA GLU A 216 6.67 8.42 -24.82
C GLU A 216 7.53 7.34 -24.17
N GLN A 217 8.31 7.70 -23.14
CA GLN A 217 9.08 6.76 -22.31
C GLN A 217 8.25 6.12 -21.18
N GLY A 218 6.97 6.48 -21.05
CA GLY A 218 6.03 5.86 -20.11
C GLY A 218 5.77 6.65 -18.83
N VAL A 219 6.32 7.85 -18.66
CA VAL A 219 6.04 8.71 -17.49
C VAL A 219 4.97 9.74 -17.86
N PRO A 220 3.75 9.70 -17.28
CA PRO A 220 2.63 10.52 -17.71
C PRO A 220 2.71 11.95 -17.15
N LEU A 221 3.72 12.72 -17.57
CA LEU A 221 3.82 14.14 -17.22
C LEU A 221 2.69 14.94 -17.88
N GLU A 222 1.88 15.58 -17.05
CA GLU A 222 0.81 16.47 -17.50
C GLU A 222 1.37 17.83 -17.92
N GLY A 223 0.86 18.36 -19.04
CA GLY A 223 1.25 19.66 -19.58
C GLY A 223 2.07 19.57 -20.87
N ASP A 224 2.23 20.75 -21.46
CA ASP A 224 2.92 20.98 -22.73
C ASP A 224 4.17 21.85 -22.50
N GLY A 225 5.10 21.80 -23.45
CA GLY A 225 6.35 22.56 -23.39
C GLY A 225 7.54 21.71 -22.99
N THR A 226 8.53 22.35 -22.39
CA THR A 226 9.75 21.67 -21.95
C THR A 226 9.55 20.96 -20.62
N VAL A 227 10.41 19.97 -20.35
CA VAL A 227 10.40 19.23 -19.09
C VAL A 227 10.53 20.18 -17.89
N ILE A 228 11.43 21.17 -17.94
CA ILE A 228 11.61 22.12 -16.84
C ILE A 228 10.37 22.99 -16.60
N GLU A 229 9.70 23.46 -17.65
CA GLU A 229 8.47 24.26 -17.53
C GLU A 229 7.34 23.44 -16.88
N VAL A 230 7.18 22.18 -17.31
CA VAL A 230 6.18 21.27 -16.74
C VAL A 230 6.51 20.95 -15.28
N LEU A 231 7.78 20.69 -14.95
CA LEU A 231 8.19 20.43 -13.56
C LEU A 231 7.99 21.65 -12.67
N GLU A 232 8.34 22.85 -13.13
CA GLU A 232 8.14 24.10 -12.37
C GLU A 232 6.66 24.38 -12.15
N ALA A 233 5.82 24.19 -13.18
CA ALA A 233 4.37 24.36 -13.07
C ALA A 233 3.74 23.37 -12.09
N THR A 234 4.22 22.12 -12.08
CA THR A 234 3.67 21.06 -11.23
C THR A 234 4.14 21.17 -9.78
N LEU A 235 5.43 21.50 -9.56
CA LEU A 235 6.04 21.56 -8.23
C LEU A 235 5.93 22.94 -7.58
N GLY A 236 5.54 23.98 -8.34
CA GLY A 236 5.52 25.37 -7.91
C GLY A 236 6.90 26.02 -7.77
N ALA A 237 7.97 25.30 -8.09
CA ALA A 237 9.34 25.77 -8.11
C ALA A 237 10.21 24.88 -9.00
N VAL A 238 11.32 25.43 -9.49
CA VAL A 238 12.31 24.66 -10.25
C VAL A 238 12.99 23.65 -9.32
N PRO A 239 12.97 22.35 -9.63
CA PRO A 239 13.63 21.34 -8.81
C PRO A 239 15.16 21.51 -8.80
N VAL A 240 15.76 21.25 -7.64
CA VAL A 240 17.18 21.49 -7.39
C VAL A 240 18.01 20.23 -7.70
N THR A 241 19.16 20.41 -8.35
CA THR A 241 20.12 19.33 -8.61
C THR A 241 20.48 18.55 -7.35
N GLY A 242 20.36 17.23 -7.42
CA GLY A 242 20.65 16.32 -6.31
C GLY A 242 19.54 16.16 -5.27
N GLN A 243 18.46 16.95 -5.34
CA GLN A 243 17.27 16.72 -4.54
C GLN A 243 16.26 15.86 -5.32
N ALA A 244 15.64 14.91 -4.61
CA ALA A 244 14.55 14.12 -5.17
C ALA A 244 13.22 14.85 -4.97
N PHE A 245 12.30 14.66 -5.90
CA PHE A 245 10.93 15.16 -5.83
C PHE A 245 9.97 14.10 -6.39
N GLU A 246 8.68 14.22 -6.08
CA GLU A 246 7.64 13.33 -6.61
C GLU A 246 6.83 14.06 -7.68
N VAL A 247 6.62 13.41 -8.81
CA VAL A 247 5.78 13.92 -9.90
C VAL A 247 5.21 12.76 -10.70
N ALA A 248 3.92 12.82 -11.04
CA ALA A 248 3.24 11.81 -11.85
C ALA A 248 3.36 10.36 -11.32
N GLY A 249 3.55 10.16 -10.02
CA GLY A 249 3.79 8.82 -9.42
C GLY A 249 5.22 8.30 -9.57
N TYR A 250 6.17 9.16 -9.93
CA TYR A 250 7.59 8.84 -10.05
C TYR A 250 8.43 9.72 -9.14
N ARG A 251 9.56 9.17 -8.70
CA ARG A 251 10.63 9.92 -8.05
C ARG A 251 11.54 10.55 -9.10
N GLY A 252 11.46 11.86 -9.27
CA GLY A 252 12.35 12.63 -10.13
C GLY A 252 13.65 13.01 -9.41
N VAL A 253 14.78 12.95 -10.12
CA VAL A 253 16.08 13.44 -9.64
C VAL A 253 16.76 14.24 -10.75
N ILE A 254 17.12 15.49 -10.46
CA ILE A 254 17.92 16.31 -11.38
C ILE A 254 19.40 15.93 -11.26
N GLY A 255 20.00 15.60 -12.40
CA GLY A 255 21.41 15.25 -12.56
C GLY A 255 21.93 15.70 -13.92
N THR A 256 22.80 14.88 -14.51
CA THR A 256 23.35 15.15 -15.84
C THR A 256 23.21 13.96 -16.77
N LEU A 257 22.90 14.25 -18.03
CA LEU A 257 22.91 13.28 -19.12
C LEU A 257 23.79 13.84 -20.23
N GLN A 258 24.87 13.12 -20.56
CA GLN A 258 25.85 13.55 -21.56
C GLN A 258 26.43 14.96 -21.33
N GLY A 259 26.54 15.38 -20.06
CA GLY A 259 27.09 16.68 -19.67
C GLY A 259 26.09 17.84 -19.66
N ALA A 260 24.84 17.61 -20.03
CA ALA A 260 23.75 18.59 -19.93
C ALA A 260 22.83 18.28 -18.74
N ALA A 261 22.13 19.30 -18.23
CA ALA A 261 21.18 19.14 -17.13
C ALA A 261 20.00 18.27 -17.57
N ALA A 262 19.70 17.25 -16.78
CA ALA A 262 18.70 16.25 -17.11
C ALA A 262 17.95 15.81 -15.85
N VAL A 263 16.77 15.25 -16.05
CA VAL A 263 15.99 14.57 -15.02
C VAL A 263 15.96 13.08 -15.32
N GLY A 264 16.13 12.27 -14.28
CA GLY A 264 15.78 10.85 -14.29
C GLY A 264 14.51 10.62 -13.46
N PHE A 265 13.57 9.87 -14.01
CA PHE A 265 12.34 9.45 -13.35
C PHE A 265 12.47 7.99 -12.92
N PHE A 266 12.42 7.75 -11.62
CA PHE A 266 12.51 6.43 -11.01
C PHE A 266 11.14 6.01 -10.51
N PRO A 267 10.81 4.71 -10.52
CA PRO A 267 9.55 4.23 -9.97
C PRO A 267 9.39 4.66 -8.51
N PHE A 268 8.17 5.03 -8.12
CA PHE A 268 7.80 5.23 -6.73
C PHE A 268 6.92 4.06 -6.28
N PRO A 269 7.22 3.41 -5.15
CA PRO A 269 6.45 2.25 -4.73
C PRO A 269 5.03 2.61 -4.32
N ASP A 270 4.09 1.80 -4.81
CA ASP A 270 2.73 1.80 -4.31
C ASP A 270 2.67 1.26 -2.88
N VAL A 271 1.63 1.65 -2.16
CA VAL A 271 1.50 1.46 -0.71
C VAL A 271 0.22 0.70 -0.41
N MET A 272 0.29 -0.28 0.49
CA MET A 272 -0.88 -0.80 1.19
C MET A 272 -1.28 0.21 2.26
N GLU A 273 -2.38 0.91 2.04
CA GLU A 273 -2.89 1.90 2.98
C GLU A 273 -3.50 1.23 4.21
N ARG A 274 -4.19 0.10 4.00
CA ARG A 274 -4.83 -0.69 5.06
C ARG A 274 -5.06 -2.13 4.61
N VAL A 275 -5.01 -3.06 5.56
CA VAL A 275 -5.49 -4.45 5.37
C VAL A 275 -6.59 -4.74 6.37
N THR A 276 -7.82 -4.93 5.88
CA THR A 276 -8.98 -5.28 6.71
C THR A 276 -9.27 -6.77 6.59
N ILE A 277 -9.26 -7.49 7.70
CA ILE A 277 -9.69 -8.89 7.72
C ILE A 277 -11.21 -8.93 7.80
N VAL A 278 -11.81 -9.75 6.95
CA VAL A 278 -13.25 -9.95 6.91
C VAL A 278 -13.56 -11.44 7.06
N THR A 279 -14.64 -11.77 7.75
CA THR A 279 -15.04 -13.16 8.00
C THR A 279 -16.49 -13.42 7.64
N ARG A 280 -16.83 -14.68 7.39
CA ARG A 280 -18.23 -15.13 7.33
C ARG A 280 -18.36 -16.49 8.00
N THR A 281 -19.54 -16.80 8.51
CA THR A 281 -19.84 -18.14 9.04
C THR A 281 -20.00 -19.15 7.91
N ARG A 282 -19.49 -20.36 8.12
CA ARG A 282 -19.65 -21.51 7.21
C ARG A 282 -21.05 -22.15 7.28
#